data_AF-A0A941HVV9-F1
#
_entry.id   AF-A0A941HVV9-F1
#
_cell.length_a   1.000
_cell.length_b   1.000
_cell.length_c   1.000
_cell.angle_alpha   90.00
_cell.angle_beta   90.00
_cell.angle_gamma   90.00
#
_symmetry.space_group_name_H-M   'P 1'
#
loop_
_entity.id
_entity.type
_entity.pdbx_description
1 polymer ?
#
loop_
_entity_poly.entity_id
_entity_poly.type
_entity_poly.pdbx_seq_one_letter_code
_entity_poly.pdbx_strand_id
1 'polypeptide(L)'
;MLAALILAAAAAACSPPESKLAAQMRLTYEAFDGREAADGWRSLNGEGCTDAAVALLSRYGAANAGRLSGEQRRELAFHIGQTLAFAGRKAQAIPAFEQADAPEATAEWRAYVAATLAFLRADPVALKAARARYAAVAPGSMRLKMIDGFIACPQADYMTAAFCPAAPSS
;
A
#
# COMPACT_ATOMS: atom_id res chain seq x y z
N MET A 1 25.79 -30.66 14.22
CA MET A 1 24.35 -30.39 14.01
C MET A 1 24.01 -28.97 14.48
N LEU A 2 24.48 -27.94 13.78
CA LEU A 2 24.31 -26.52 14.16
C LEU A 2 23.75 -25.68 13.00
N ALA A 3 22.90 -26.27 12.15
CA ALA A 3 22.26 -25.58 11.02
C ALA A 3 20.73 -25.43 11.20
N ALA A 4 20.14 -26.01 12.25
CA ALA A 4 18.67 -26.04 12.43
C ALA A 4 18.10 -24.90 13.30
N LEU A 5 18.94 -24.12 13.99
CA LEU A 5 18.49 -23.07 14.93
C LEU A 5 18.25 -21.70 14.28
N ILE A 6 18.70 -21.48 13.03
CA ILE A 6 18.59 -20.17 12.37
C ILE A 6 17.23 -20.01 11.65
N LEU A 7 16.58 -21.09 11.21
CA LEU A 7 15.30 -21.00 10.49
C LEU A 7 14.09 -20.69 11.40
N ALA A 8 14.15 -21.00 12.69
CA ALA A 8 13.00 -20.83 13.59
C ALA A 8 12.70 -19.37 13.98
N ALA A 9 13.72 -18.51 13.99
CA ALA A 9 13.58 -17.12 14.44
C ALA A 9 12.81 -16.22 13.43
N ALA A 10 12.97 -16.44 12.13
CA ALA A 10 12.32 -15.63 11.10
C ALA A 10 10.80 -15.90 11.01
N ALA A 11 10.35 -17.15 11.21
CA ALA A 11 8.93 -17.49 11.20
C ALA A 11 8.16 -16.92 12.41
N ALA A 12 8.84 -16.75 13.55
CA ALA A 12 8.26 -16.15 14.75
C ALA A 12 8.02 -14.64 14.60
N ALA A 13 8.88 -13.92 13.85
CA ALA A 13 8.73 -12.48 13.62
C ALA A 13 7.47 -12.14 12.82
N CYS A 14 7.13 -12.96 11.82
CA CYS A 14 5.90 -12.79 11.02
C CYS A 14 4.62 -13.31 11.69
N SER A 15 4.70 -13.75 12.94
CA SER A 15 3.55 -14.26 13.69
C SER A 15 3.40 -13.51 15.02
N PRO A 16 2.95 -12.24 15.00
CA PRO A 16 2.74 -11.48 16.24
C PRO A 16 1.82 -12.24 17.20
N PRO A 17 2.08 -12.19 18.52
CA PRO A 17 1.18 -12.79 19.50
C PRO A 17 -0.25 -12.29 19.33
N GLU A 18 -1.23 -13.18 19.49
CA GLU A 18 -2.65 -12.82 19.34
C GLU A 18 -3.07 -11.67 20.28
N SER A 19 -2.44 -11.53 21.44
CA SER A 19 -2.65 -10.38 22.35
C SER A 19 -2.28 -9.04 21.73
N LYS A 20 -1.21 -8.99 20.90
CA LYS A 20 -0.81 -7.80 20.15
C LYS A 20 -1.78 -7.54 18.99
N LEU A 21 -2.16 -8.59 18.24
CA LEU A 21 -3.17 -8.46 17.18
C LEU A 21 -4.50 -7.93 17.72
N ALA A 22 -4.96 -8.46 18.86
CA ALA A 22 -6.17 -8.00 19.54
C ALA A 22 -6.04 -6.55 20.04
N ALA A 23 -4.85 -6.09 20.42
CA ALA A 23 -4.61 -4.70 20.77
C ALA A 23 -4.77 -3.76 19.56
N GLN A 24 -4.26 -4.17 18.40
CA GLN A 24 -4.40 -3.40 17.15
C GLN A 24 -5.88 -3.18 16.78
N MET A 25 -6.75 -4.16 17.00
CA MET A 25 -8.18 -4.04 16.68
C MET A 25 -8.90 -2.95 17.48
N ARG A 26 -8.36 -2.58 18.65
CA ARG A 26 -8.96 -1.57 19.54
C ARG A 26 -8.51 -0.14 19.23
N LEU A 27 -7.50 0.04 18.38
CA LEU A 27 -6.98 1.35 18.02
C LEU A 27 -7.99 2.15 17.19
N THR A 28 -7.91 3.48 17.28
CA THR A 28 -8.54 4.34 16.27
C THR A 28 -7.84 4.14 14.93
N TYR A 29 -8.49 4.54 13.84
CA TYR A 29 -7.90 4.38 12.51
C TYR A 29 -6.57 5.12 12.40
N GLU A 30 -6.50 6.34 12.94
CA GLU A 30 -5.31 7.19 12.91
C GLU A 30 -4.15 6.56 13.69
N ALA A 31 -4.44 5.96 14.85
CA ALA A 31 -3.43 5.25 15.63
C ALA A 31 -2.98 3.94 14.96
N PHE A 32 -3.89 3.26 14.26
CA PHE A 32 -3.59 2.03 13.54
C PHE A 32 -2.79 2.27 12.25
N ASP A 33 -3.10 3.33 11.50
CA ASP A 33 -2.39 3.69 10.26
C ASP A 33 -1.06 4.42 10.50
N GLY A 34 -0.89 4.97 11.71
CA GLY A 34 0.33 5.64 12.15
C GLY A 34 1.61 4.80 12.03
N ARG A 35 2.75 5.48 11.93
CA ARG A 35 4.08 4.86 11.71
C ARG A 35 4.79 4.38 12.97
N GLU A 36 4.32 4.78 14.14
CA GLU A 36 5.04 4.59 15.41
C GLU A 36 4.80 3.23 16.09
N ALA A 37 3.89 2.41 15.56
CA ALA A 37 3.59 1.10 16.15
C ALA A 37 4.63 0.06 15.71
N ALA A 38 5.51 -0.34 16.62
CA ALA A 38 6.50 -1.41 16.42
C ALA A 38 5.88 -2.78 16.07
N ASP A 39 4.58 -2.97 16.30
CA ASP A 39 3.81 -4.15 15.90
C ASP A 39 2.65 -3.81 14.95
N GLY A 40 2.74 -2.65 14.28
CA GLY A 40 1.82 -2.24 13.23
C GLY A 40 2.12 -2.92 11.89
N TRP A 41 1.14 -2.86 10.98
CA TRP A 41 1.25 -3.50 9.66
C TRP A 41 2.40 -2.95 8.80
N ARG A 42 2.81 -1.69 9.01
CA ARG A 42 3.95 -1.07 8.31
C ARG A 42 5.28 -1.68 8.72
N SER A 43 5.48 -1.95 10.01
CA SER A 43 6.68 -2.64 10.53
C SER A 43 6.72 -4.08 9.99
N LEU A 44 5.60 -4.80 10.08
CA LEU A 44 5.50 -6.16 9.53
C LEU A 44 5.88 -6.20 8.04
N ASN A 45 5.34 -5.30 7.23
CA ASN A 45 5.68 -5.28 5.81
C ASN A 45 7.14 -4.89 5.56
N GLY A 46 7.69 -3.95 6.35
CA GLY A 46 9.11 -3.55 6.27
C GLY A 46 10.08 -4.68 6.62
N GLU A 47 9.67 -5.62 7.47
CA GLU A 47 10.42 -6.82 7.84
C GLU A 47 10.22 -7.98 6.85
N GLY A 48 9.46 -7.77 5.77
CA GLY A 48 9.15 -8.80 4.77
C GLY A 48 7.98 -9.73 5.16
N CYS A 49 7.28 -9.44 6.25
CA CYS A 49 6.11 -10.20 6.70
C CYS A 49 4.83 -9.76 6.00
N THR A 50 4.82 -9.79 4.67
CA THR A 50 3.72 -9.27 3.82
C THR A 50 2.37 -9.92 4.14
N ASP A 51 2.30 -11.25 4.27
CA ASP A 51 1.04 -11.93 4.57
C ASP A 51 0.49 -11.55 5.95
N ALA A 52 1.37 -11.39 6.94
CA ALA A 52 0.98 -10.95 8.29
C ALA A 52 0.46 -9.51 8.27
N ALA A 53 1.11 -8.61 7.52
CA ALA A 53 0.66 -7.23 7.34
C ALA A 53 -0.72 -7.15 6.64
N VAL A 54 -0.92 -7.91 5.56
CA VAL A 54 -2.22 -7.99 4.85
C VAL A 54 -3.30 -8.57 5.75
N ALA A 55 -2.98 -9.62 6.52
CA ALA A 55 -3.91 -10.21 7.47
C ALA A 55 -4.30 -9.21 8.57
N LEU A 56 -3.34 -8.43 9.09
CA LEU A 56 -3.60 -7.41 10.10
C LEU A 56 -4.50 -6.28 9.57
N LEU A 57 -4.21 -5.75 8.37
CA LEU A 57 -5.05 -4.77 7.69
C LEU A 57 -6.48 -5.28 7.48
N SER A 58 -6.61 -6.51 6.98
CA SER A 58 -7.91 -7.13 6.71
C SER A 58 -8.72 -7.37 7.99
N ARG A 59 -8.06 -7.88 9.05
CA ARG A 59 -8.69 -8.08 10.37
C ARG A 59 -9.15 -6.74 10.96
N TYR A 60 -8.32 -5.70 10.88
CA TYR A 60 -8.68 -4.37 11.38
C TYR A 60 -9.92 -3.81 10.68
N GLY A 61 -9.95 -3.89 9.33
CA GLY A 61 -11.09 -3.48 8.53
C GLY A 61 -12.38 -4.21 8.90
N ALA A 62 -12.31 -5.53 9.10
CA ALA A 62 -13.47 -6.34 9.50
C ALA A 62 -13.95 -6.01 10.91
N ALA A 63 -13.04 -5.93 11.88
CA ALA A 63 -13.37 -5.65 13.28
C ALA A 63 -13.96 -4.24 13.49
N ASN A 64 -13.60 -3.28 12.64
CA ASN A 64 -14.02 -1.89 12.75
C ASN A 64 -14.97 -1.43 11.62
N ALA A 65 -15.56 -2.34 10.86
CA ALA A 65 -16.37 -2.02 9.67
C ALA A 65 -17.46 -0.97 9.92
N GLY A 66 -18.15 -1.05 11.07
CA GLY A 66 -19.19 -0.09 11.48
C GLY A 66 -18.69 1.26 12.01
N ARG A 67 -17.38 1.40 12.24
CA ARG A 67 -16.74 2.63 12.76
C ARG A 67 -15.93 3.38 11.69
N LEU A 68 -15.51 2.67 10.64
CA LEU A 68 -14.70 3.26 9.58
C LEU A 68 -15.56 4.13 8.66
N SER A 69 -15.02 5.29 8.29
CA SER A 69 -15.58 6.10 7.21
C SER A 69 -15.39 5.43 5.84
N GLY A 70 -16.09 5.92 4.82
CA GLY A 70 -15.88 5.44 3.44
C GLY A 70 -14.45 5.70 2.97
N GLU A 71 -13.86 6.82 3.35
CA GLU A 71 -12.46 7.17 3.05
C GLU A 71 -11.49 6.19 3.70
N GLN A 72 -11.64 5.93 5.00
CA GLN A 72 -10.77 5.01 5.73
C GLN A 72 -10.85 3.58 5.18
N ARG A 73 -12.04 3.12 4.74
CA ARG A 73 -12.17 1.82 4.07
C ARG A 73 -11.38 1.75 2.75
N ARG A 74 -11.42 2.83 1.94
CA ARG A 74 -10.65 2.89 0.69
C ARG A 74 -9.14 2.95 0.95
N GLU A 75 -8.72 3.70 1.95
CA GLU A 75 -7.32 3.78 2.34
C GLU A 75 -6.80 2.42 2.84
N LEU A 76 -7.58 1.69 3.66
CA LEU A 76 -7.22 0.32 4.06
C LEU A 76 -7.05 -0.61 2.86
N ALA A 77 -7.98 -0.57 1.89
CA ALA A 77 -7.86 -1.36 0.66
C ALA A 77 -6.60 -0.97 -0.14
N PHE A 78 -6.32 0.33 -0.24
CA PHE A 78 -5.10 0.84 -0.87
C PHE A 78 -3.84 0.34 -0.15
N HIS A 79 -3.83 0.34 1.19
CA HIS A 79 -2.71 -0.16 1.98
C HIS A 79 -2.49 -1.66 1.82
N ILE A 80 -3.55 -2.45 1.66
CA ILE A 80 -3.43 -3.89 1.31
C ILE A 80 -2.76 -4.03 -0.07
N GLY A 81 -3.25 -3.30 -1.07
CA GLY A 81 -2.67 -3.31 -2.42
C GLY A 81 -1.20 -2.87 -2.40
N GLN A 82 -0.88 -1.81 -1.67
CA GLN A 82 0.48 -1.28 -1.56
C GLN A 82 1.41 -2.26 -0.87
N THR A 83 0.98 -2.87 0.23
CA THR A 83 1.71 -3.93 0.94
C THR A 83 2.07 -5.08 0.01
N LEU A 84 1.12 -5.56 -0.79
CA LEU A 84 1.35 -6.63 -1.77
C LEU A 84 2.27 -6.18 -2.92
N ALA A 85 2.11 -4.96 -3.41
CA ALA A 85 2.93 -4.41 -4.48
C ALA A 85 4.40 -4.22 -4.07
N PHE A 86 4.66 -3.83 -2.82
CA PHE A 86 6.01 -3.73 -2.26
C PHE A 86 6.74 -5.08 -2.29
N ALA A 87 6.00 -6.16 -2.03
CA ALA A 87 6.52 -7.52 -2.09
C ALA A 87 6.60 -8.09 -3.53
N GLY A 88 6.40 -7.26 -4.56
CA GLY A 88 6.39 -7.70 -5.97
C GLY A 88 5.16 -8.50 -6.39
N ARG A 89 4.14 -8.65 -5.52
CA ARG A 89 2.93 -9.46 -5.76
C ARG A 89 1.87 -8.68 -6.54
N LYS A 90 2.24 -8.13 -7.71
CA LYS A 90 1.41 -7.22 -8.52
C LYS A 90 0.00 -7.77 -8.79
N ALA A 91 -0.11 -9.03 -9.23
CA ALA A 91 -1.40 -9.65 -9.54
C ALA A 91 -2.34 -9.72 -8.33
N GLN A 92 -1.80 -9.90 -7.12
CA GLN A 92 -2.59 -9.95 -5.89
C GLN A 92 -2.92 -8.55 -5.36
N ALA A 93 -2.08 -7.56 -5.67
CA ALA A 93 -2.30 -6.18 -5.28
C ALA A 93 -3.47 -5.52 -6.04
N ILE A 94 -3.65 -5.87 -7.33
CA ILE A 94 -4.63 -5.25 -8.23
C ILE A 94 -6.05 -5.26 -7.65
N PRO A 95 -6.62 -6.39 -7.18
CA PRO A 95 -7.98 -6.39 -6.62
C PRO A 95 -8.16 -5.45 -5.43
N ALA A 96 -7.15 -5.28 -4.59
CA ALA A 96 -7.22 -4.37 -3.44
C ALA A 96 -7.20 -2.90 -3.88
N PHE A 97 -6.43 -2.56 -4.92
CA PHE A 97 -6.49 -1.23 -5.53
C PHE A 97 -7.81 -0.97 -6.26
N GLU A 98 -8.39 -1.97 -6.91
CA GLU A 98 -9.73 -1.87 -7.51
C GLU A 98 -10.79 -1.60 -6.43
N GLN A 99 -10.71 -2.25 -5.27
CA GLN A 99 -11.59 -1.96 -4.13
C GLN A 99 -11.40 -0.54 -3.57
N ALA A 100 -10.18 0.02 -3.68
CA ALA A 100 -9.90 1.38 -3.28
C ALA A 100 -10.48 2.43 -4.26
N ASP A 101 -10.81 2.05 -5.50
CA ASP A 101 -11.40 2.91 -6.52
C ASP A 101 -12.93 2.96 -6.40
N ALA A 102 -13.44 3.74 -5.44
CA ALA A 102 -14.88 3.90 -5.26
C ALA A 102 -15.41 5.16 -5.98
N PRO A 103 -16.65 5.13 -6.52
CA PRO A 103 -17.25 6.26 -7.24
C PRO A 103 -17.33 7.57 -6.44
N GLU A 104 -17.53 7.48 -5.12
CA GLU A 104 -17.63 8.61 -4.20
C GLU A 104 -16.28 9.18 -3.75
N ALA A 105 -15.17 8.60 -4.20
CA ALA A 105 -13.84 9.13 -3.91
C ALA A 105 -13.56 10.43 -4.68
N THR A 106 -12.69 11.26 -4.14
CA THR A 106 -12.29 12.52 -4.77
C THR A 106 -11.65 12.27 -6.14
N ALA A 107 -11.67 13.28 -7.02
CA ALA A 107 -11.01 13.20 -8.32
C ALA A 107 -9.50 12.93 -8.18
N GLU A 108 -8.86 13.52 -7.16
CA GLU A 108 -7.46 13.25 -6.80
C GLU A 108 -7.24 11.76 -6.49
N TRP A 109 -8.02 11.20 -5.57
CA TRP A 109 -7.87 9.81 -5.15
C TRP A 109 -8.04 8.82 -6.30
N ARG A 110 -9.11 8.99 -7.09
CA ARG A 110 -9.36 8.12 -8.25
C ARG A 110 -8.23 8.20 -9.28
N ALA A 111 -7.69 9.39 -9.52
CA ALA A 111 -6.56 9.55 -10.43
C ALA A 111 -5.28 8.86 -9.89
N TYR A 112 -5.07 8.88 -8.56
CA TYR A 112 -3.94 8.20 -7.93
C TYR A 112 -4.06 6.68 -7.98
N VAL A 113 -5.23 6.14 -7.67
CA VAL A 113 -5.52 4.70 -7.80
C VAL A 113 -5.40 4.26 -9.25
N ALA A 114 -5.94 5.03 -10.20
CA ALA A 114 -5.83 4.73 -11.63
C ALA A 114 -4.38 4.72 -12.12
N ALA A 115 -3.54 5.66 -11.67
CA ALA A 115 -2.12 5.67 -12.01
C ALA A 115 -1.40 4.44 -11.44
N THR A 116 -1.71 4.08 -10.19
CA THR A 116 -1.15 2.90 -9.53
C THR A 116 -1.53 1.61 -10.25
N LEU A 117 -2.81 1.43 -10.59
CA LEU A 117 -3.29 0.29 -11.38
C LEU A 117 -2.64 0.23 -12.76
N ALA A 118 -2.53 1.36 -13.45
CA ALA A 118 -1.89 1.42 -14.76
C ALA A 118 -0.42 1.02 -14.71
N PHE A 119 0.33 1.47 -13.70
CA PHE A 119 1.70 1.04 -13.48
C PHE A 119 1.79 -0.48 -13.22
N LEU A 120 0.95 -1.02 -12.33
CA LEU A 120 0.95 -2.46 -12.01
C LEU A 120 0.58 -3.34 -13.21
N ARG A 121 -0.29 -2.84 -14.09
CA ARG A 121 -0.70 -3.50 -15.34
C ARG A 121 0.27 -3.26 -16.50
N ALA A 122 1.35 -2.51 -16.28
CA ALA A 122 2.30 -2.08 -17.31
C ALA A 122 1.61 -1.38 -18.51
N ASP A 123 0.62 -0.53 -18.23
CA ASP A 123 -0.12 0.26 -19.22
C ASP A 123 0.37 1.72 -19.23
N PRO A 124 1.33 2.07 -20.11
CA PRO A 124 1.90 3.41 -20.17
C PRO A 124 0.90 4.47 -20.67
N VAL A 125 -0.11 4.08 -21.44
CA VAL A 125 -1.12 5.00 -21.98
C VAL A 125 -2.06 5.42 -20.86
N ALA A 126 -2.60 4.43 -20.12
CA ALA A 126 -3.44 4.71 -18.96
C ALA A 126 -2.67 5.45 -17.86
N LEU A 127 -1.39 5.14 -17.65
CA LEU A 127 -0.55 5.80 -16.65
C LEU A 127 -0.38 7.29 -16.97
N LYS A 128 -0.05 7.64 -18.22
CA LYS A 128 0.06 9.05 -18.65
C LYS A 128 -1.27 9.80 -18.52
N ALA A 129 -2.38 9.16 -18.87
CA ALA A 129 -3.72 9.75 -18.74
C ALA A 129 -4.12 9.97 -17.27
N ALA A 130 -3.83 9.02 -16.39
CA ALA A 130 -4.06 9.16 -14.95
C ALA A 130 -3.19 10.26 -14.34
N ARG A 131 -1.90 10.32 -14.72
CA ARG A 131 -0.98 11.38 -14.31
C ARG A 131 -1.46 12.78 -14.72
N ALA A 132 -1.94 12.94 -15.96
CA ALA A 132 -2.49 14.22 -16.41
C ALA A 132 -3.72 14.65 -15.59
N ARG A 133 -4.65 13.72 -15.33
CA ARG A 133 -5.82 13.97 -14.47
C ARG A 133 -5.42 14.35 -13.04
N TYR A 134 -4.44 13.64 -12.48
CA TYR A 134 -3.94 13.91 -11.13
C TYR A 134 -3.27 15.29 -11.05
N ALA A 135 -2.39 15.63 -12.00
CA ALA A 135 -1.67 16.90 -12.01
C ALA A 135 -2.60 18.12 -12.11
N ALA A 136 -3.76 17.98 -12.75
CA ALA A 136 -4.75 19.04 -12.85
C ALA A 136 -5.44 19.37 -11.52
N VAL A 137 -5.52 18.41 -10.59
CA VAL A 137 -6.26 18.57 -9.33
C VAL A 137 -5.36 18.76 -8.11
N ALA A 138 -4.17 18.16 -8.10
CA ALA A 138 -3.23 18.23 -6.97
C ALA A 138 -1.79 18.46 -7.45
N PRO A 139 -1.52 19.58 -8.14
CA PRO A 139 -0.18 19.91 -8.61
C PRO A 139 0.80 20.04 -7.44
N GLY A 140 2.04 19.58 -7.62
CA GLY A 140 3.12 19.68 -6.63
C GLY A 140 3.02 18.72 -5.42
N SER A 141 1.95 17.94 -5.30
CA SER A 141 1.79 16.98 -4.20
C SER A 141 2.81 15.82 -4.27
N MET A 142 3.06 15.18 -3.12
CA MET A 142 3.97 14.03 -3.04
C MET A 142 3.50 12.86 -3.91
N ARG A 143 2.19 12.57 -3.90
CA ARG A 143 1.61 11.52 -4.75
C ARG A 143 1.85 11.79 -6.25
N LEU A 144 1.84 13.05 -6.71
CA LEU A 144 2.19 13.35 -8.10
C LEU A 144 3.64 12.94 -8.41
N LYS A 145 4.60 13.22 -7.53
CA LYS A 145 5.99 12.79 -7.77
C LYS A 145 6.14 11.27 -7.77
N MET A 146 5.33 10.55 -6.97
CA MET A 146 5.31 9.07 -7.03
C MET A 146 4.80 8.58 -8.39
N ILE A 147 3.72 9.20 -8.91
CA ILE A 147 3.21 8.90 -10.25
C ILE A 147 4.25 9.23 -11.33
N ASP A 148 4.98 10.34 -11.18
CA ASP A 148 6.07 10.69 -12.10
C ASP A 148 7.20 9.65 -12.06
N GLY A 149 7.51 9.10 -10.88
CA GLY A 149 8.45 8.00 -10.71
C GLY A 149 8.02 6.72 -11.44
N PHE A 150 6.72 6.36 -11.39
CA PHE A 150 6.17 5.25 -12.17
C PHE A 150 6.39 5.41 -13.68
N ILE A 151 6.34 6.65 -14.18
CA ILE A 151 6.60 6.97 -15.59
C ILE A 151 8.10 6.88 -15.90
N ALA A 152 8.95 7.38 -15.00
CA ALA A 152 10.40 7.43 -15.19
C ALA A 152 11.06 6.04 -15.13
N CYS A 153 10.56 5.16 -14.25
CA CYS A 153 11.08 3.82 -14.04
C CYS A 153 10.01 2.73 -14.24
N PRO A 154 9.46 2.56 -15.46
CA PRO A 154 8.28 1.71 -15.70
C PRO A 154 8.54 0.22 -15.51
N GLN A 155 9.81 -0.21 -15.56
CA GLN A 155 10.23 -1.61 -15.40
C GLN A 155 10.69 -1.95 -13.97
N ALA A 156 10.79 -0.95 -13.09
CA ALA A 156 11.21 -1.19 -11.72
C ALA A 156 10.09 -1.84 -10.89
N ASP A 157 10.43 -2.37 -9.72
CA ASP A 157 9.43 -2.73 -8.73
C ASP A 157 8.68 -1.48 -8.21
N TYR A 158 7.58 -1.70 -7.49
CA TYR A 158 6.72 -0.60 -7.03
C TYR A 158 7.48 0.45 -6.21
N MET A 159 8.32 0.02 -5.28
CA MET A 159 9.00 0.93 -4.36
C MET A 159 10.07 1.74 -5.08
N THR A 160 10.89 1.05 -5.87
CA THR A 160 11.93 1.68 -6.68
C THR A 160 11.31 2.68 -7.65
N ALA A 161 10.20 2.33 -8.31
CA ALA A 161 9.50 3.23 -9.23
C ALA A 161 8.86 4.43 -8.49
N ALA A 162 8.21 4.22 -7.35
CA ALA A 162 7.54 5.29 -6.60
C ALA A 162 8.49 6.40 -6.10
N PHE A 163 9.77 6.08 -5.92
CA PHE A 163 10.81 7.02 -5.51
C PHE A 163 11.86 7.27 -6.60
N CYS A 164 11.59 6.83 -7.83
CA CYS A 164 12.48 7.05 -8.97
C CYS A 164 12.56 8.57 -9.24
N PRO A 165 13.77 9.15 -9.31
CA PRO A 165 13.91 10.56 -9.63
C PRO A 165 13.40 10.80 -11.05
N ALA A 166 12.46 11.73 -11.19
CA ALA A 166 12.05 12.18 -12.51
C ALA A 166 13.27 12.75 -13.25
N ALA A 167 13.41 12.45 -14.54
CA ALA A 167 14.43 13.09 -15.36
C ALA A 167 14.28 14.61 -15.24
N PRO A 168 15.39 15.37 -15.12
CA PRO A 168 15.31 16.82 -15.08
C PRO A 168 14.59 17.31 -16.34
N SER A 169 13.63 18.20 -16.16
CA SER A 169 12.92 18.86 -17.26
C SER A 169 13.96 19.55 -18.16
N SER A 170 14.09 19.06 -19.39
CA SER A 170 14.83 19.74 -20.47
C SER A 170 14.09 20.98 -20.94
#